data_AF-F1C739-F1
#
_entry.id   AF-F1C739-F1
#
_cell.length_a   1.000
_cell.length_b   1.000
_cell.length_c   1.000
_cell.angle_alpha   90.00
_cell.angle_beta   90.00
_cell.angle_gamma   90.00
#
_symmetry.space_group_name_H-M   'P 1'
#
loop_
_entity.id
_entity.type
_entity.pdbx_description
1 polymer ?
#
loop_
_entity_poly.entity_id
_entity_poly.type
_entity_poly.pdbx_seq_one_letter_code
_entity_poly.pdbx_strand_id
1 'polypeptide(L)'
;EEYRTIVRSGPTTTKLGEFANVLHTHFNWTSRAVVIFHDLRQDDRPHYFLSEGIFLKLKGEMNITVEAQPYEDDYKYYKDLISFMKERGRIVYICGPLVTFLNIMKLFQSEIQDPENYAIFYLDVFADSLADHKPWQNSDADWADTIKVFKSVFVITYRPPDNPEYKDFQRRLHARAQEEFGVDLEPSLKDYIAGCFYDGFVLYAMALEETLAEGGAQNDGINITMRTQSRHFWGVTGLVSTD
;
A
#
# COMPACT_ATOMS: atom_id res chain seq x y z
N GLU A 1 -6.64 14.79 20.14
CA GLU A 1 -5.52 14.40 21.02
C GLU A 1 -5.57 12.91 21.42
N GLU A 2 -5.93 11.99 20.52
CA GLU A 2 -6.17 10.59 20.92
C GLU A 2 -4.93 9.68 20.81
N TYR A 3 -3.95 10.05 19.96
CA TYR A 3 -2.80 9.20 19.61
C TYR A 3 -1.43 9.84 19.87
N ARG A 4 -1.32 10.64 20.95
CA ARG A 4 -0.16 11.50 21.23
C ARG A 4 1.16 10.77 21.50
N THR A 5 1.11 9.48 21.83
CA THR A 5 2.29 8.64 22.11
C THR A 5 2.49 7.55 21.06
N ILE A 6 1.81 7.65 19.91
CA ILE A 6 1.96 6.68 18.82
C ILE A 6 2.99 7.20 17.83
N VAL A 7 3.96 6.34 17.52
CA VAL A 7 4.95 6.55 16.47
C VAL A 7 4.78 5.44 15.45
N ARG A 8 4.67 5.80 14.16
CA ARG A 8 4.58 4.84 13.06
C ARG A 8 5.91 4.83 12.33
N SER A 9 6.67 3.74 12.45
CA SER A 9 7.96 3.56 11.75
C SER A 9 7.82 2.87 10.39
N GLY A 10 6.63 2.35 10.08
CA GLY A 10 6.31 1.69 8.81
C GLY A 10 5.43 2.53 7.90
N PRO A 11 5.05 1.97 6.74
CA PRO A 11 4.17 2.64 5.80
C PRO A 11 2.83 3.05 6.41
N THR A 12 2.27 4.14 5.89
CA THR A 12 0.94 4.62 6.28
C THR A 12 0.09 4.87 5.05
N THR A 13 -1.22 4.67 5.19
CA THR A 13 -2.18 4.83 4.08
C THR A 13 -2.20 6.26 3.54
N THR A 14 -1.96 7.26 4.39
CA THR A 14 -1.86 8.67 3.98
C THR A 14 -0.66 8.95 3.10
N LYS A 15 0.48 8.24 3.27
CA LYS A 15 1.64 8.36 2.38
C LYS A 15 1.35 7.80 0.98
N LEU A 16 0.54 6.74 0.88
CA LEU A 16 0.05 6.26 -0.41
C LEU A 16 -0.85 7.31 -1.09
N GLY A 17 -1.70 8.00 -0.33
CA GLY A 17 -2.49 9.12 -0.86
C GLY A 17 -1.65 10.34 -1.29
N GLU A 18 -0.57 10.66 -0.57
CA GLU A 18 0.41 11.68 -1.00
C GLU A 18 1.07 11.28 -2.33
N PHE A 19 1.41 10.01 -2.50
CA PHE A 19 1.93 9.50 -3.78
C PHE A 19 0.89 9.65 -4.91
N ALA A 20 -0.39 9.37 -4.65
CA ALA A 20 -1.46 9.63 -5.62
C ALA A 20 -1.56 11.12 -6.00
N ASN A 21 -1.43 12.05 -5.02
CA ASN A 21 -1.39 13.49 -5.31
C ASN A 21 -0.23 13.85 -6.25
N VAL A 22 0.96 13.27 -6.03
CA VAL A 22 2.12 13.47 -6.91
C VAL A 22 1.86 12.96 -8.33
N LEU A 23 1.27 11.76 -8.48
CA LEU A 23 0.91 11.22 -9.80
C LEU A 23 -0.07 12.14 -10.54
N HIS A 24 -1.14 12.53 -9.88
CA HIS A 24 -2.14 13.42 -10.47
C HIS A 24 -1.56 14.78 -10.86
N THR A 25 -0.69 15.35 -10.02
CA THR A 25 0.02 16.59 -10.32
C THR A 25 0.92 16.42 -11.53
N HIS A 26 1.67 15.32 -11.61
CA HIS A 26 2.57 15.03 -12.72
C HIS A 26 1.86 14.91 -14.06
N PHE A 27 0.70 14.25 -14.09
CA PHE A 27 -0.08 14.02 -15.32
C PHE A 27 -1.20 15.04 -15.55
N ASN A 28 -1.28 16.10 -14.74
CA ASN A 28 -2.33 17.12 -14.79
C ASN A 28 -3.76 16.55 -14.71
N TRP A 29 -3.98 15.53 -13.88
CA TRP A 29 -5.30 14.93 -13.66
C TRP A 29 -6.10 15.68 -12.59
N THR A 30 -6.86 16.69 -13.04
CA THR A 30 -7.50 17.69 -12.17
C THR A 30 -9.02 17.59 -12.08
N SER A 31 -9.64 16.55 -12.63
CA SER A 31 -11.11 16.48 -12.74
C SER A 31 -11.74 15.43 -11.82
N ARG A 32 -11.49 14.15 -12.09
CA ARG A 32 -12.16 13.04 -11.40
C ARG A 32 -11.25 11.85 -11.17
N ALA A 33 -11.41 11.18 -10.04
CA ALA A 33 -10.82 9.88 -9.74
C ALA A 33 -11.87 8.99 -9.07
N VAL A 34 -11.72 7.67 -9.22
CA VAL A 34 -12.56 6.71 -8.49
C VAL A 34 -11.69 5.72 -7.73
N VAL A 35 -12.20 5.29 -6.57
CA VAL A 35 -11.53 4.32 -5.70
C VAL A 35 -12.46 3.14 -5.47
N ILE A 36 -12.06 1.96 -5.90
CA ILE A 36 -12.81 0.72 -5.81
C ILE A 36 -12.06 -0.21 -4.87
N PHE A 37 -12.73 -0.79 -3.88
CA PHE A 37 -12.05 -1.61 -2.89
C PHE A 37 -12.87 -2.79 -2.38
N HIS A 38 -12.17 -3.88 -2.10
CA HIS A 38 -12.76 -5.07 -1.50
C HIS A 38 -13.00 -4.84 0.00
N ASP A 39 -14.20 -5.12 0.52
CA ASP A 39 -14.52 -4.87 1.93
C ASP A 39 -15.51 -5.89 2.51
N LEU A 40 -14.98 -6.92 3.19
CA LEU A 40 -15.79 -7.94 3.86
C LEU A 40 -16.39 -7.45 5.18
N ARG A 41 -15.85 -6.37 5.76
CA ARG A 41 -16.21 -5.85 7.10
C ARG A 41 -16.13 -6.87 8.23
N GLN A 42 -15.37 -7.94 8.04
CA GLN A 42 -15.19 -9.05 8.98
C GLN A 42 -13.71 -9.32 9.30
N ASP A 43 -12.81 -8.59 8.67
CA ASP A 43 -11.35 -8.64 8.82
C ASP A 43 -10.80 -7.28 9.26
N ASP A 44 -9.47 -7.10 9.19
CA ASP A 44 -8.81 -5.81 9.44
C ASP A 44 -9.09 -4.76 8.34
N ARG A 45 -9.89 -5.11 7.32
CA ARG A 45 -10.30 -4.28 6.18
C ARG A 45 -9.11 -3.59 5.49
N PRO A 46 -8.03 -4.31 5.14
CA PRO A 46 -6.80 -3.70 4.64
C PRO A 46 -7.03 -2.87 3.37
N HIS A 47 -7.87 -3.36 2.44
CA HIS A 47 -8.16 -2.65 1.19
C HIS A 47 -8.99 -1.38 1.38
N TYR A 48 -9.90 -1.37 2.36
CA TYR A 48 -10.61 -0.16 2.77
C TYR A 48 -9.62 0.91 3.24
N PHE A 49 -8.75 0.57 4.19
CA PHE A 49 -7.83 1.56 4.78
C PHE A 49 -6.78 2.08 3.78
N LEU A 50 -6.24 1.22 2.92
CA LEU A 50 -5.34 1.64 1.83
C LEU A 50 -6.04 2.62 0.88
N SER A 51 -7.28 2.31 0.51
CA SER A 51 -8.10 3.11 -0.39
C SER A 51 -8.57 4.42 0.23
N GLU A 52 -8.90 4.43 1.52
CA GLU A 52 -9.27 5.60 2.30
C GLU A 52 -8.14 6.63 2.32
N GLY A 53 -6.89 6.19 2.45
CA GLY A 53 -5.72 7.07 2.39
C GLY A 53 -5.65 7.89 1.09
N ILE A 54 -5.89 7.23 -0.06
CA ILE A 54 -5.97 7.89 -1.37
C ILE A 54 -7.18 8.80 -1.45
N PHE A 55 -8.36 8.31 -1.05
CA PHE A 55 -9.60 9.08 -1.09
C PHE A 55 -9.49 10.40 -0.33
N LEU A 56 -9.01 10.34 0.92
CA LEU A 56 -8.89 11.51 1.79
C LEU A 56 -7.88 12.53 1.24
N LYS A 57 -6.73 12.07 0.74
CA LYS A 57 -5.68 12.94 0.21
C LYS A 57 -6.08 13.62 -1.09
N LEU A 58 -6.65 12.89 -2.05
CA LEU A 58 -7.11 13.48 -3.31
C LEU A 58 -8.27 14.46 -3.08
N LYS A 59 -9.25 14.07 -2.24
CA LYS A 59 -10.43 14.92 -1.95
C LYS A 59 -10.06 16.16 -1.13
N GLY A 60 -9.15 16.01 -0.16
CA GLY A 60 -8.75 17.08 0.75
C GLY A 60 -7.76 18.07 0.15
N GLU A 61 -6.87 17.63 -0.73
CA GLU A 61 -5.72 18.43 -1.16
C GLU A 61 -5.75 18.85 -2.64
N MET A 62 -6.48 18.16 -3.52
CA MET A 62 -6.43 18.46 -4.96
C MET A 62 -7.68 19.09 -5.57
N ASN A 63 -8.73 19.36 -4.80
CA ASN A 63 -9.99 19.95 -5.30
C ASN A 63 -10.57 19.20 -6.53
N ILE A 64 -10.45 17.86 -6.55
CA ILE A 64 -11.03 17.00 -7.58
C ILE A 64 -12.26 16.26 -7.05
N THR A 65 -13.12 15.78 -7.94
CA THR A 65 -14.21 14.88 -7.54
C THR A 65 -13.65 13.47 -7.33
N VAL A 66 -13.77 12.93 -6.13
CA VAL A 66 -13.39 11.56 -5.80
C VAL A 66 -14.61 10.80 -5.32
N GLU A 67 -14.90 9.68 -5.98
CA GLU A 67 -15.99 8.78 -5.60
C GLU A 67 -15.43 7.40 -5.23
N ALA A 68 -16.07 6.73 -4.28
CA ALA A 68 -15.60 5.45 -3.76
C ALA A 68 -16.71 4.40 -3.83
N GLN A 69 -16.36 3.18 -4.21
CA GLN A 69 -17.31 2.07 -4.37
C GLN A 69 -16.72 0.78 -3.78
N PRO A 70 -17.29 0.26 -2.65
CA PRO A 70 -16.90 -1.04 -2.13
C PRO A 70 -17.46 -2.17 -3.00
N TYR A 71 -16.83 -3.35 -2.93
CA TYR A 71 -17.36 -4.59 -3.46
C TYR A 71 -17.00 -5.80 -2.57
N GLU A 72 -17.76 -6.87 -2.76
CA GLU A 72 -17.57 -8.19 -2.13
C GLU A 72 -17.43 -9.27 -3.22
N ASP A 73 -17.23 -10.53 -2.83
CA ASP A 73 -17.05 -11.68 -3.72
C ASP A 73 -18.35 -12.16 -4.39
N ASP A 74 -19.06 -11.27 -5.08
CA ASP A 74 -20.21 -11.61 -5.93
C ASP A 74 -20.11 -10.92 -7.30
N TYR A 75 -20.23 -11.72 -8.36
CA TYR A 75 -20.15 -11.30 -9.75
C TYR A 75 -21.14 -10.17 -10.10
N LYS A 76 -22.28 -10.09 -9.41
CA LYS A 76 -23.25 -9.00 -9.58
C LYS A 76 -22.58 -7.64 -9.31
N TYR A 77 -21.74 -7.54 -8.28
CA TYR A 77 -21.03 -6.30 -7.97
C TYR A 77 -20.10 -5.88 -9.11
N TYR A 78 -19.47 -6.81 -9.83
CA TYR A 78 -18.51 -6.46 -10.87
C TYR A 78 -19.17 -5.69 -12.03
N LYS A 79 -20.40 -6.02 -12.41
CA LYS A 79 -21.16 -5.24 -13.41
C LYS A 79 -21.43 -3.82 -12.94
N ASP A 80 -21.81 -3.66 -11.68
CA ASP A 80 -22.03 -2.35 -11.07
C ASP A 80 -20.72 -1.54 -11.02
N LEU A 81 -19.58 -2.20 -10.76
CA LEU A 81 -18.26 -1.57 -10.82
C LEU A 81 -17.92 -1.06 -12.22
N ILE A 82 -18.22 -1.82 -13.28
CA ILE A 82 -18.00 -1.36 -14.66
C ILE A 82 -18.84 -0.12 -14.96
N SER A 83 -20.13 -0.15 -14.61
CA SER A 83 -21.03 1.01 -14.79
C SER A 83 -20.53 2.23 -14.01
N PHE A 84 -20.11 2.02 -12.76
CA PHE A 84 -19.50 3.05 -11.93
C PHE A 84 -18.24 3.66 -12.57
N MET A 85 -17.33 2.84 -13.10
CA MET A 85 -16.17 3.33 -13.86
C MET A 85 -16.57 4.12 -15.11
N LYS A 86 -17.55 3.64 -15.89
CA LYS A 86 -18.03 4.34 -17.10
C LYS A 86 -18.55 5.74 -16.78
N GLU A 87 -19.33 5.88 -15.71
CA GLU A 87 -20.02 7.12 -15.35
C GLU A 87 -19.15 8.11 -14.56
N ARG A 88 -18.24 7.62 -13.69
CA ARG A 88 -17.65 8.45 -12.64
C ARG A 88 -16.20 8.88 -12.90
N GLY A 89 -15.38 8.10 -13.59
CA GLY A 89 -13.98 8.50 -13.82
C GLY A 89 -13.20 7.65 -14.82
N ARG A 90 -12.01 8.14 -15.20
CA ARG A 90 -11.05 7.43 -16.04
C ARG A 90 -9.74 7.11 -15.33
N ILE A 91 -9.48 7.79 -14.21
CA ILE A 91 -8.41 7.46 -13.27
C ILE A 91 -9.04 6.59 -12.17
N VAL A 92 -8.67 5.32 -12.13
CA VAL A 92 -9.32 4.31 -11.30
C VAL A 92 -8.28 3.66 -10.40
N TYR A 93 -8.47 3.70 -9.09
CA TYR A 93 -7.69 2.92 -8.13
C TYR A 93 -8.52 1.70 -7.72
N ILE A 94 -7.95 0.50 -7.81
CA ILE A 94 -8.61 -0.75 -7.41
C ILE A 94 -7.74 -1.46 -6.38
N CYS A 95 -8.32 -1.74 -5.21
CA CYS A 95 -7.66 -2.45 -4.13
C CYS A 95 -8.42 -3.73 -3.78
N GLY A 96 -7.77 -4.89 -3.86
CA GLY A 96 -8.41 -6.15 -3.57
C GLY A 96 -7.55 -7.35 -3.95
N PRO A 97 -8.04 -8.57 -3.68
CA PRO A 97 -7.39 -9.80 -4.10
C PRO A 97 -7.12 -9.83 -5.61
N LEU A 98 -6.01 -10.45 -6.03
CA LEU A 98 -5.65 -10.55 -7.46
C LEU A 98 -6.75 -11.25 -8.28
N VAL A 99 -7.34 -12.31 -7.71
CA VAL A 99 -8.39 -13.10 -8.39
C VAL A 99 -9.60 -12.24 -8.73
N THR A 100 -10.08 -11.43 -7.78
CA THR A 100 -11.24 -10.56 -8.02
C THR A 100 -10.89 -9.40 -8.94
N PHE A 101 -9.69 -8.82 -8.80
CA PHE A 101 -9.17 -7.82 -9.73
C PHE A 101 -9.17 -8.33 -11.17
N LEU A 102 -8.66 -9.54 -11.41
CA LEU A 102 -8.63 -10.19 -12.72
C LEU A 102 -10.03 -10.41 -13.28
N ASN A 103 -11.00 -10.83 -12.45
CA ASN A 103 -12.39 -10.97 -12.87
C ASN A 103 -13.02 -9.62 -13.27
N ILE A 104 -12.75 -8.56 -12.52
CA ILE A 104 -13.18 -7.19 -12.86
C ILE A 104 -12.54 -6.75 -14.18
N MET A 105 -11.25 -7.03 -14.40
CA MET A 105 -10.54 -6.68 -15.63
C MET A 105 -11.01 -7.47 -16.85
N LYS A 106 -11.36 -8.75 -16.68
CA LYS A 106 -11.99 -9.56 -17.74
C LYS A 106 -13.32 -8.93 -18.18
N LEU A 107 -14.17 -8.55 -17.22
CA LEU A 107 -15.44 -7.89 -17.52
C LEU A 107 -15.26 -6.49 -18.11
N PHE A 108 -14.30 -5.72 -17.58
CA PHE A 108 -13.90 -4.42 -18.11
C PHE A 108 -13.52 -4.53 -19.59
N GLN A 109 -12.71 -5.52 -19.96
CA GLN A 109 -12.29 -5.74 -21.35
C GLN A 109 -13.45 -6.09 -22.29
N SER A 110 -14.48 -6.79 -21.81
CA SER A 110 -15.66 -7.11 -22.62
C SER A 110 -16.65 -5.94 -22.74
N GLU A 111 -16.71 -5.07 -21.74
CA GLU A 111 -17.77 -4.06 -21.60
C GLU A 111 -17.33 -2.64 -21.98
N ILE A 112 -16.02 -2.36 -21.99
CA ILE A 112 -15.45 -1.06 -22.34
C ILE A 112 -14.76 -1.17 -23.70
N GLN A 113 -15.21 -0.32 -24.63
CA GLN A 113 -14.75 -0.35 -26.03
C GLN A 113 -13.34 0.23 -26.18
N ASP A 114 -13.00 1.18 -25.32
CA ASP A 114 -11.81 2.04 -25.35
C ASP A 114 -11.01 1.92 -24.03
N PRO A 115 -10.50 0.72 -23.67
CA PRO A 115 -9.76 0.51 -22.44
C PRO A 115 -8.52 1.40 -22.31
N GLU A 116 -7.93 1.84 -23.42
CA GLU A 116 -6.80 2.77 -23.49
C GLU A 116 -7.10 4.17 -22.94
N ASN A 117 -8.37 4.55 -22.82
CA ASN A 117 -8.79 5.83 -22.26
C ASN A 117 -8.85 5.81 -20.71
N TYR A 118 -8.46 4.70 -20.09
CA TYR A 118 -8.43 4.52 -18.64
C TYR A 118 -6.99 4.37 -18.15
N ALA A 119 -6.70 4.97 -16.99
CA ALA A 119 -5.54 4.63 -16.18
C ALA A 119 -6.03 3.85 -14.96
N ILE A 120 -5.82 2.53 -14.97
CA ILE A 120 -6.20 1.63 -13.88
C ILE A 120 -4.97 1.40 -12.99
N PHE A 121 -5.06 1.76 -11.72
CA PHE A 121 -4.04 1.52 -10.71
C PHE A 121 -4.47 0.38 -9.80
N TYR A 122 -3.83 -0.78 -9.95
CA TYR A 122 -4.00 -1.90 -9.02
C TYR A 122 -3.10 -1.70 -7.79
N LEU A 123 -3.72 -1.66 -6.61
CA LEU A 123 -3.02 -1.48 -5.35
C LEU A 123 -2.61 -2.84 -4.77
N ASP A 124 -1.38 -3.24 -5.07
CA ASP A 124 -0.73 -4.46 -4.56
C ASP A 124 0.52 -4.06 -3.78
N VAL A 125 0.32 -3.45 -2.61
CA VAL A 125 1.40 -2.79 -1.86
C VAL A 125 2.54 -3.74 -1.46
N PHE A 126 2.28 -5.06 -1.40
CA PHE A 126 3.27 -6.08 -1.10
C PHE A 126 3.82 -6.81 -2.33
N ALA A 127 3.40 -6.42 -3.54
CA ALA A 127 3.84 -7.01 -4.80
C ALA A 127 3.57 -8.52 -4.91
N ASP A 128 2.55 -9.04 -4.21
CA ASP A 128 2.21 -10.47 -4.22
C ASP A 128 1.82 -10.93 -5.64
N SER A 129 1.18 -10.07 -6.44
CA SER A 129 0.82 -10.34 -7.84
C SER A 129 2.02 -10.35 -8.80
N LEU A 130 3.18 -9.87 -8.35
CA LEU A 130 4.38 -9.72 -9.16
C LEU A 130 5.42 -10.83 -8.93
N ALA A 131 5.10 -11.86 -8.15
CA ALA A 131 6.00 -12.98 -7.87
C ALA A 131 6.58 -13.60 -9.16
N ASP A 132 5.75 -13.84 -10.18
CA ASP A 132 6.15 -14.34 -11.50
C ASP A 132 6.30 -13.23 -12.57
N HIS A 133 6.27 -11.97 -12.15
CA HIS A 133 6.32 -10.75 -13.00
C HIS A 133 5.24 -10.68 -14.10
N LYS A 134 4.18 -11.48 -13.98
CA LYS A 134 3.09 -11.57 -14.95
C LYS A 134 1.75 -11.56 -14.22
N PRO A 135 1.34 -10.43 -13.63
CA PRO A 135 0.09 -10.34 -12.88
C PRO A 135 -1.16 -10.62 -13.73
N TRP A 136 -1.05 -10.53 -15.06
CA TRP A 136 -2.11 -10.90 -16.02
C TRP A 136 -2.20 -12.40 -16.32
N GLN A 137 -1.17 -13.17 -15.93
CA GLN A 137 -1.16 -14.60 -16.17
C GLN A 137 -2.19 -15.26 -15.25
N ASN A 138 -3.15 -15.92 -15.88
CA ASN A 138 -4.18 -16.69 -15.19
C ASN A 138 -4.42 -17.99 -15.96
N SER A 139 -5.11 -18.93 -15.31
CA SER A 139 -5.45 -20.23 -15.87
C SER A 139 -6.80 -20.25 -16.60
N ASP A 140 -7.44 -19.10 -16.77
CA ASP A 140 -8.76 -18.97 -17.41
C ASP A 140 -8.62 -19.04 -18.93
N ALA A 141 -8.97 -20.21 -19.49
CA ALA A 141 -8.90 -20.48 -20.92
C ALA A 141 -9.85 -19.59 -21.75
N ASP A 142 -10.89 -19.01 -21.14
CA ASP A 142 -11.86 -18.17 -21.84
C ASP A 142 -11.38 -16.72 -21.98
N TRP A 143 -10.25 -16.34 -21.37
CA TRP A 143 -9.70 -14.99 -21.43
C TRP A 143 -8.46 -14.92 -22.32
N ALA A 144 -8.70 -14.97 -23.64
CA ALA A 144 -7.66 -15.16 -24.66
C ALA A 144 -6.63 -14.03 -24.79
N ASP A 145 -6.91 -12.80 -24.33
CA ASP A 145 -6.02 -11.64 -24.52
C ASP A 145 -5.96 -10.75 -23.27
N THR A 146 -5.44 -11.32 -22.17
CA THR A 146 -5.25 -10.61 -20.89
C THR A 146 -4.26 -9.46 -21.01
N ILE A 147 -3.24 -9.60 -21.85
CA ILE A 147 -2.20 -8.60 -22.06
C ILE A 147 -2.80 -7.30 -22.60
N LYS A 148 -3.83 -7.37 -23.47
CA LYS A 148 -4.46 -6.18 -24.04
C LYS A 148 -5.04 -5.24 -22.98
N VAL A 149 -5.78 -5.74 -21.99
CA VAL A 149 -6.33 -4.87 -20.93
C VAL A 149 -5.24 -4.40 -19.97
N PHE A 150 -4.22 -5.23 -19.73
CA PHE A 150 -3.11 -4.87 -18.85
C PHE A 150 -2.22 -3.75 -19.40
N LYS A 151 -2.36 -3.37 -20.67
CA LYS A 151 -1.74 -2.13 -21.20
C LYS A 151 -2.27 -0.86 -20.53
N SER A 152 -3.47 -0.91 -19.96
CA SER A 152 -4.09 0.20 -19.21
C SER A 152 -3.89 0.07 -17.70
N VAL A 153 -3.21 -0.98 -17.23
CA VAL A 153 -3.04 -1.31 -15.81
C VAL A 153 -1.63 -0.95 -15.35
N PHE A 154 -1.56 -0.21 -14.25
CA PHE A 154 -0.35 0.07 -13.48
C PHE A 154 -0.47 -0.61 -12.12
N VAL A 155 0.61 -1.22 -11.63
CA VAL A 155 0.63 -1.84 -10.30
C VAL A 155 1.41 -0.94 -9.36
N ILE A 156 0.78 -0.52 -8.26
CA ILE A 156 1.41 0.29 -7.20
C ILE A 156 1.83 -0.65 -6.07
N THR A 157 3.12 -0.61 -5.74
CA THR A 157 3.78 -1.44 -4.71
C THR A 157 4.57 -0.54 -3.75
N TYR A 158 4.94 -1.05 -2.57
CA TYR A 158 6.01 -0.43 -1.80
C TYR A 158 7.34 -0.61 -2.53
N ARG A 159 8.26 0.34 -2.33
CA ARG A 159 9.62 0.19 -2.83
C ARG A 159 10.40 -0.72 -1.87
N PRO A 160 10.92 -1.88 -2.32
CA PRO A 160 11.82 -2.67 -1.49
C PRO A 160 13.11 -1.88 -1.20
N PRO A 161 13.63 -1.91 0.04
CA PRO A 161 14.96 -1.40 0.31
C PRO A 161 16.00 -2.16 -0.53
N ASP A 162 16.88 -1.42 -1.21
CA ASP A 162 17.91 -1.94 -2.12
C ASP A 162 19.32 -1.94 -1.50
N ASN A 163 19.44 -1.49 -0.25
CA ASN A 163 20.68 -1.41 0.50
C ASN A 163 21.15 -2.78 1.03
N PRO A 164 22.48 -2.99 1.19
CA PRO A 164 23.04 -4.28 1.61
C PRO A 164 22.65 -4.67 3.04
N GLU A 165 22.44 -3.72 3.94
CA GLU A 165 22.06 -3.96 5.34
C GLU A 165 20.67 -4.62 5.42
N TYR A 166 19.75 -4.24 4.52
CA TYR A 166 18.43 -4.87 4.44
C TYR A 166 18.52 -6.35 4.03
N LYS A 167 19.39 -6.67 3.08
CA LYS A 167 19.61 -8.07 2.65
C LYS A 167 20.20 -8.93 3.75
N ASP A 168 21.13 -8.37 4.53
CA ASP A 168 21.67 -9.06 5.71
C ASP A 168 20.60 -9.25 6.80
N PHE A 169 19.81 -8.21 7.06
CA PHE A 169 18.68 -8.27 7.98
C PHE A 169 17.68 -9.37 7.58
N GLN A 170 17.26 -9.42 6.31
CA GLN A 170 16.31 -10.41 5.81
C GLN A 170 16.84 -11.84 5.99
N ARG A 171 18.12 -12.08 5.67
CA ARG A 171 18.76 -13.39 5.88
C ARG A 171 18.74 -13.80 7.35
N ARG A 172 19.08 -12.88 8.26
CA ARG A 172 19.07 -13.14 9.71
C ARG A 172 17.65 -13.33 10.26
N LEU A 173 16.68 -12.57 9.76
CA LEU A 173 15.27 -12.70 10.11
C LEU A 173 14.78 -14.12 9.80
N HIS A 174 15.04 -14.60 8.59
CA HIS A 174 14.59 -15.94 8.15
C HIS A 174 15.31 -17.06 8.89
N ALA A 175 16.63 -16.95 9.09
CA ALA A 175 17.39 -17.93 9.86
C ALA A 175 16.86 -18.07 11.30
N ARG A 176 16.59 -16.93 11.98
CA ARG A 176 16.05 -16.92 13.34
C ARG A 176 14.60 -17.38 13.39
N ALA A 177 13.77 -17.04 12.40
CA ALA A 177 12.39 -17.55 12.31
C ALA A 177 12.36 -19.08 12.29
N GLN A 178 13.27 -19.69 11.53
CA GLN A 178 13.39 -21.15 11.47
C GLN A 178 14.00 -21.74 12.76
N GLU A 179 15.09 -21.16 13.28
CA GLU A 179 15.81 -21.71 14.44
C GLU A 179 15.02 -21.57 15.75
N GLU A 180 14.42 -20.40 15.99
CA GLU A 180 13.79 -20.07 17.27
C GLU A 180 12.29 -20.38 17.28
N PHE A 181 11.63 -20.37 16.12
CA PHE A 181 10.17 -20.51 16.01
C PHE A 181 9.72 -21.66 15.11
N GLY A 182 10.63 -22.33 14.39
CA GLY A 182 10.29 -23.39 13.45
C GLY A 182 9.44 -22.93 12.26
N VAL A 183 9.52 -21.64 11.92
CA VAL A 183 8.76 -21.02 10.83
C VAL A 183 9.68 -20.80 9.64
N ASP A 184 9.33 -21.42 8.52
CA ASP A 184 9.98 -21.19 7.24
C ASP A 184 9.33 -19.99 6.53
N LEU A 185 10.13 -18.99 6.18
CA LEU A 185 9.66 -17.75 5.56
C LEU A 185 10.25 -17.64 4.16
N GLU A 186 9.38 -17.42 3.17
CA GLU A 186 9.81 -17.07 1.82
C GLU A 186 10.10 -15.56 1.72
N PRO A 187 11.20 -15.15 1.04
CA PRO A 187 11.52 -13.76 0.82
C PRO A 187 10.38 -13.00 0.15
N SER A 188 9.90 -11.94 0.81
CA SER A 188 8.81 -11.13 0.27
C SER A 188 8.89 -9.69 0.77
N LEU A 189 8.07 -8.82 0.16
CA LEU A 189 7.97 -7.43 0.61
C LEU A 189 7.32 -7.31 1.99
N LYS A 190 6.79 -8.40 2.57
CA LYS A 190 6.31 -8.43 3.95
C LYS A 190 7.47 -8.35 4.96
N ASP A 191 8.67 -8.80 4.59
CA ASP A 191 9.88 -8.65 5.40
C ASP A 191 10.23 -7.17 5.64
N TYR A 192 9.76 -6.28 4.76
CA TYR A 192 9.95 -4.84 4.92
C TYR A 192 9.25 -4.33 6.18
N ILE A 193 8.09 -4.88 6.53
CA ILE A 193 7.37 -4.53 7.75
C ILE A 193 8.19 -4.93 8.99
N ALA A 194 8.82 -6.12 8.97
CA ALA A 194 9.72 -6.54 10.04
C ALA A 194 10.94 -5.60 10.16
N GLY A 195 11.48 -5.15 9.03
CA GLY A 195 12.52 -4.12 8.99
C GLY A 195 12.08 -2.80 9.62
N CYS A 196 10.87 -2.33 9.32
CA CYS A 196 10.30 -1.12 9.92
C CYS A 196 10.10 -1.25 11.44
N PHE A 197 9.73 -2.44 11.94
CA PHE A 197 9.67 -2.70 13.38
C PHE A 197 11.05 -2.63 14.03
N TYR A 198 12.05 -3.23 13.40
CA TYR A 198 13.44 -3.16 13.87
C TYR A 198 13.91 -1.69 13.96
N ASP A 199 13.72 -0.93 12.89
CA ASP A 199 14.12 0.48 12.84
C ASP A 199 13.33 1.35 13.81
N GLY A 200 12.04 1.07 14.02
CA GLY A 200 11.23 1.72 15.04
C GLY A 200 11.74 1.48 16.46
N PHE A 201 12.25 0.28 16.75
CA PHE A 201 12.85 -0.03 18.05
C PHE A 201 14.21 0.66 18.24
N VAL A 202 15.02 0.74 17.18
CA VAL A 202 16.27 1.53 17.18
C VAL A 202 15.96 3.00 17.47
N LEU A 203 14.96 3.57 16.79
CA LEU A 203 14.51 4.95 17.01
C LEU A 203 14.06 5.18 18.46
N TYR A 204 13.29 4.24 19.03
CA TYR A 204 12.89 4.29 20.44
C TYR A 204 14.10 4.27 21.37
N ALA A 205 15.07 3.38 21.14
CA ALA A 205 16.27 3.27 21.97
C ALA A 205 17.09 4.57 21.95
N MET A 206 17.26 5.19 20.78
CA MET A 206 17.92 6.50 20.64
C MET A 206 17.19 7.59 21.45
N ALA A 207 15.86 7.68 21.30
CA ALA A 207 15.06 8.66 22.02
C ALA A 207 15.09 8.44 23.55
N LEU A 208 15.10 7.19 24.00
CA LEU A 208 15.22 6.83 25.41
C LEU A 208 16.59 7.19 25.97
N GLU A 209 17.68 6.87 25.26
CA GLU A 209 19.05 7.20 25.67
C GLU A 209 19.21 8.69 25.93
N GLU A 210 18.73 9.53 25.01
CA GLU A 210 18.75 10.99 25.15
C GLU A 210 17.88 11.48 26.31
N THR A 211 16.70 10.88 26.48
CA THR A 211 15.82 11.20 27.61
C THR A 211 16.52 10.95 28.95
N LEU A 212 17.25 9.82 29.06
CA LEU A 212 18.01 9.48 30.27
C LEU A 212 19.23 10.39 30.45
N ALA A 213 19.91 10.76 29.37
CA ALA A 213 21.07 11.65 29.42
C ALA A 213 20.72 13.05 29.96
N GLU A 214 19.49 13.52 29.76
CA GLU A 214 18.96 14.78 30.29
C GLU A 214 18.33 14.64 31.69
N GLY A 215 18.49 13.49 32.35
CA GLY A 215 17.94 13.23 33.69
C GLY A 215 16.44 12.88 33.69
N GLY A 216 15.87 12.60 32.53
CA GLY A 216 14.51 12.07 32.39
C GLY A 216 14.39 10.60 32.80
N ALA A 217 13.19 10.06 32.71
CA ALA A 217 12.87 8.69 33.12
C ALA A 217 12.29 7.86 31.97
N GLN A 218 12.51 6.53 32.02
CA GLN A 218 12.04 5.60 30.98
C GLN A 218 10.50 5.52 30.83
N ASN A 219 9.75 6.02 31.82
CA ASN A 219 8.29 6.08 31.80
C ASN A 219 7.76 7.45 31.33
N ASP A 220 8.63 8.37 30.93
CA ASP A 220 8.25 9.66 30.34
C ASP A 220 7.90 9.49 28.85
N GLY A 221 6.80 8.77 28.58
CA GLY A 221 6.39 8.39 27.23
C GLY A 221 6.13 9.59 26.30
N ILE A 222 5.72 10.74 26.84
CA ILE A 222 5.49 11.96 26.06
C ILE A 222 6.82 12.52 25.56
N ASN A 223 7.81 12.65 26.45
CA ASN A 223 9.11 13.20 26.11
C ASN A 223 9.91 12.26 25.18
N ILE A 224 9.84 10.95 25.44
CA ILE A 224 10.40 9.94 24.53
C ILE A 224 9.76 10.06 23.14
N THR A 225 8.42 10.13 23.06
CA THR A 225 7.72 10.28 21.78
C THR A 225 8.12 11.57 21.06
N MET A 226 8.17 12.71 21.75
CA MET A 226 8.59 13.98 21.15
C MET A 226 10.00 13.88 20.54
N ARG A 227 10.91 13.17 21.21
CA ARG A 227 12.26 12.95 20.68
C ARG A 227 12.28 12.08 19.43
N THR A 228 11.28 11.24 19.15
CA THR A 228 11.24 10.42 17.92
C THR A 228 10.79 11.18 16.67
N GLN A 229 10.24 12.39 16.82
CA GLN A 229 9.66 13.18 15.72
C GLN A 229 10.74 13.90 14.90
N SER A 230 10.44 14.20 13.64
CA SER A 230 11.29 14.95 12.71
C SER A 230 12.76 14.46 12.65
N ARG A 231 12.98 13.14 12.75
CA ARG A 231 14.31 12.51 12.77
C ARG A 231 14.70 11.93 11.42
N HIS A 232 16.01 11.87 11.24
CA HIS A 232 16.64 11.17 10.12
C HIS A 232 17.74 10.28 10.68
N PHE A 233 17.68 8.97 10.39
CA PHE A 233 18.72 8.04 10.79
C PHE A 233 18.83 6.88 9.79
N TRP A 234 19.97 6.20 9.81
CA TRP A 234 20.20 5.02 8.99
C TRP A 234 19.78 3.77 9.75
N GLY A 235 18.73 3.12 9.27
CA GLY A 235 18.22 1.84 9.76
C GLY A 235 18.56 0.69 8.80
N VAL A 236 18.05 -0.51 9.10
CA VAL A 236 18.18 -1.66 8.19
C VAL A 236 17.39 -1.46 6.91
N THR A 237 16.30 -0.69 6.94
CA THR A 237 15.50 -0.34 5.76
C THR A 237 16.05 0.85 4.96
N GLY A 238 17.26 1.31 5.29
CA GLY A 238 17.92 2.45 4.63
C GLY A 238 17.73 3.75 5.42
N LEU A 239 17.61 4.88 4.71
CA LEU A 239 17.38 6.17 5.35
C LEU A 239 15.93 6.25 5.85
N VAL A 240 15.76 6.25 7.17
CA VAL A 240 14.47 6.41 7.83
C VAL A 240 14.27 7.88 8.18
N SER A 241 13.11 8.41 7.79
CA SER A 241 12.67 9.76 8.11
C SER A 241 11.35 9.70 8.84
N THR A 242 11.26 10.32 10.02
CA THR A 242 10.00 10.59 10.70
C THR A 242 9.56 12.02 10.44
N ASP A 243 8.24 12.24 10.35
CA ASP A 243 7.66 13.58 10.27
C ASP A 243 7.68 14.31 11.63
#